data_AF-A0A920VS52-F1
#
_entry.id   AF-A0A920VS52-F1
#
_cell.length_a   1.000
_cell.length_b   1.000
_cell.length_c   1.000
_cell.angle_alpha   90.00
_cell.angle_beta   90.00
_cell.angle_gamma   90.00
#
_symmetry.space_group_name_H-M   'P 1'
#
loop_
_entity.id
_entity.type
_entity.pdbx_description
1 polymer ?
#
loop_
_entity_poly.entity_id
_entity_poly.type
_entity_poly.pdbx_seq_one_letter_code
_entity_poly.pdbx_strand_id
1 'polypeptide(L)'
;MFVDEYEGTALGGPNDLCFLPNGDLLFTDPVRRPLPDPAISPVYKVTPAGQVSVFANELAFPNGIAISNDRSNVYVSESRAQRLVSFTIDENGYLLDQH
;
A
#
# COMPACT_ATOMS: atom_id res chain seq x y z
N MET A 1 -4.68 1.57 -16.99
CA MET A 1 -5.57 1.46 -15.82
C MET A 1 -5.63 2.83 -15.16
N PHE A 2 -6.80 3.23 -14.69
CA PHE A 2 -7.00 4.48 -13.97
C PHE A 2 -7.80 4.18 -12.71
N VAL A 3 -7.38 4.73 -11.58
CA VAL A 3 -8.04 4.62 -10.27
C VAL A 3 -8.00 6.00 -9.64
N ASP A 4 -9.16 6.50 -9.22
CA ASP A 4 -9.37 7.81 -8.60
C ASP A 4 -10.09 7.74 -7.25
N GLU A 5 -10.70 6.59 -6.92
CA GLU A 5 -11.37 6.35 -5.64
C GLU A 5 -11.25 4.90 -5.14
N TYR A 6 -11.54 4.72 -3.85
CA TYR A 6 -11.76 3.45 -3.19
C TYR A 6 -13.02 3.55 -2.32
N GLU A 7 -13.98 2.64 -2.51
CA GLU A 7 -15.27 2.60 -1.77
C GLU A 7 -15.99 3.97 -1.72
N GLY A 8 -16.02 4.68 -2.85
CA GLY A 8 -16.65 6.01 -2.96
C GLY A 8 -15.88 7.14 -2.27
N THR A 9 -14.67 6.87 -1.77
CA THR A 9 -13.76 7.88 -1.22
C THR A 9 -12.64 8.14 -2.21
N ALA A 10 -12.53 9.40 -2.69
CA ALA A 10 -11.45 9.81 -3.58
C ALA A 10 -10.06 9.56 -2.96
N LEU A 11 -9.08 9.23 -3.79
CA LEU A 11 -7.68 9.18 -3.38
C LEU A 11 -7.21 10.57 -2.94
N GLY A 12 -6.48 10.64 -1.83
CA GLY A 12 -6.14 11.92 -1.21
C GLY A 12 -4.87 12.58 -1.75
N GLY A 13 -3.94 11.76 -2.21
CA GLY A 13 -2.66 12.12 -2.79
C GLY A 13 -1.74 10.91 -2.83
N PRO A 14 -1.88 10.03 -3.85
CA PRO A 14 -0.98 8.92 -4.07
C PRO A 14 0.48 9.39 -4.12
N ASN A 15 1.39 8.61 -3.54
CA ASN A 15 2.79 9.03 -3.39
C ASN A 15 3.79 8.12 -4.09
N ASP A 16 3.83 6.84 -3.72
CA ASP A 16 4.78 5.87 -4.28
C ASP A 16 4.10 4.54 -4.60
N LEU A 17 4.75 3.70 -5.41
CA LEU A 17 4.18 2.44 -5.90
C LEU A 17 5.23 1.35 -6.16
N CYS A 18 4.78 0.09 -6.15
CA CYS A 18 5.57 -1.04 -6.63
C CYS A 18 4.67 -2.13 -7.24
N PHE A 19 5.23 -2.97 -8.11
CA PHE A 19 4.52 -4.11 -8.69
C PHE A 19 4.88 -5.42 -7.99
N LEU A 20 3.86 -6.23 -7.73
CA LEU A 20 3.98 -7.60 -7.22
C LEU A 20 4.23 -8.60 -8.34
N PRO A 21 4.69 -9.83 -8.04
CA PRO A 21 5.00 -10.85 -9.05
C PRO A 21 3.81 -11.24 -9.94
N ASN A 22 2.58 -11.16 -9.41
CA ASN A 22 1.34 -11.45 -10.13
C ASN A 22 0.84 -10.28 -11.01
N GLY A 23 1.55 -9.15 -11.03
CA GLY A 23 1.16 -7.95 -11.77
C GLY A 23 0.23 -7.00 -11.01
N ASP A 24 -0.14 -7.31 -9.77
CA ASP A 24 -0.84 -6.35 -8.90
C ASP A 24 0.06 -5.13 -8.62
N LEU A 25 -0.53 -3.94 -8.63
CA LEU A 25 0.12 -2.69 -8.27
C LEU A 25 -0.20 -2.38 -6.81
N LEU A 26 0.82 -2.21 -5.97
CA LEU A 26 0.67 -1.58 -4.66
C LEU A 26 0.97 -0.10 -4.75
N PHE A 27 0.21 0.74 -4.05
CA PHE A 27 0.51 2.16 -3.93
C PHE A 27 0.14 2.72 -2.56
N THR A 28 0.88 3.75 -2.14
CA THR A 28 0.62 4.50 -0.91
C THR A 28 -0.22 5.74 -1.19
N ASP A 29 -1.16 6.05 -0.29
CA ASP A 29 -1.98 7.26 -0.31
C ASP A 29 -1.92 7.99 1.05
N PRO A 30 -0.76 8.56 1.42
CA PRO A 30 -0.55 9.14 2.75
C PRO A 30 -1.36 10.41 3.01
N VAL A 31 -1.74 11.14 1.95
CA VAL A 31 -2.36 12.46 2.07
C VAL A 31 -3.87 12.35 1.94
N ARG A 32 -4.53 11.58 2.81
CA ARG A 32 -6.00 11.61 2.92
C ARG A 32 -6.43 12.97 3.46
N ARG A 33 -7.38 13.66 2.80
CA ARG A 33 -7.85 14.98 3.22
C ARG A 33 -9.27 14.89 3.81
N PRO A 34 -9.52 15.52 4.98
CA PRO A 34 -8.56 16.17 5.86
C PRO A 34 -7.52 15.16 6.38
N LEU A 35 -6.28 15.63 6.64
CA LEU A 35 -5.23 14.76 7.17
C LEU A 35 -5.72 14.14 8.48
N PRO A 36 -5.84 12.80 8.57
CA PRO A 36 -6.32 12.17 9.79
C PRO A 36 -5.36 12.48 10.95
N ASP A 37 -5.89 12.51 12.17
CA ASP A 37 -5.12 12.62 13.41
C ASP A 37 -5.49 11.44 14.34
N PRO A 38 -4.60 10.45 14.52
CA PRO A 38 -3.27 10.32 13.90
C PRO A 38 -3.35 10.11 12.39
N ALA A 39 -2.31 10.50 11.64
CA ALA A 39 -2.29 10.39 10.18
C ALA A 39 -2.06 8.95 9.71
N ILE A 40 -3.09 8.13 9.91
CA ILE A 40 -3.14 6.73 9.58
C ILE A 40 -3.81 6.57 8.21
N SER A 41 -3.17 5.82 7.31
CA SER A 41 -3.75 5.52 6.00
C SER A 41 -3.29 4.15 5.49
N PRO A 42 -4.03 3.56 4.53
CA PRO A 42 -3.70 2.24 4.01
C PRO A 42 -2.67 2.27 2.87
N VAL A 43 -2.14 1.09 2.57
CA VAL A 43 -1.58 0.75 1.26
C VAL A 43 -2.68 0.07 0.45
N TYR A 44 -2.89 0.55 -0.76
CA TYR A 44 -3.86 -0.01 -1.69
C TYR A 44 -3.20 -0.99 -2.63
N LYS A 45 -3.99 -1.97 -3.08
CA LYS A 45 -3.67 -2.91 -4.14
C LYS A 45 -4.63 -2.70 -5.30
N VAL A 46 -4.12 -2.72 -6.52
CA VAL A 46 -4.93 -2.74 -7.73
C VAL A 46 -4.52 -3.91 -8.60
N THR A 47 -5.48 -4.78 -8.93
CA THR A 47 -5.22 -5.92 -9.84
C THR A 47 -5.14 -5.45 -11.28
N PRO A 48 -4.52 -6.19 -12.22
CA PRO A 48 -4.52 -5.87 -13.66
C PRO A 48 -5.90 -5.61 -14.28
N ALA A 49 -6.97 -6.14 -13.67
CA ALA A 49 -8.35 -5.94 -14.08
C ALA A 49 -8.97 -4.61 -13.57
N GLY A 50 -8.27 -3.87 -12.71
CA GLY A 50 -8.70 -2.59 -12.15
C GLY A 50 -9.40 -2.70 -10.80
N GLN A 51 -9.42 -3.88 -10.19
CA GLN A 51 -10.04 -4.06 -8.88
C GLN A 51 -9.14 -3.51 -7.79
N VAL A 52 -9.64 -2.57 -7.01
CA VAL A 52 -8.94 -1.98 -5.86
C VAL A 52 -9.32 -2.71 -4.57
N SER A 53 -8.34 -2.97 -3.71
CA SER A 53 -8.53 -3.50 -2.34
C SER A 53 -7.48 -2.91 -1.39
N VAL A 54 -7.68 -3.05 -0.09
CA VAL A 54 -6.63 -2.74 0.90
C VAL A 54 -5.61 -3.89 0.95
N PHE A 55 -4.32 -3.56 0.90
CA PHE A 55 -3.22 -4.51 1.12
C PHE A 55 -2.81 -4.55 2.59
N ALA A 56 -2.58 -3.37 3.17
CA ALA A 56 -2.27 -3.17 4.58
C ALA A 56 -2.96 -1.89 5.06
N ASN A 57 -3.40 -1.86 6.31
CA ASN A 57 -4.01 -0.69 6.94
C ASN A 57 -3.19 -0.25 8.16
N GLU A 58 -3.69 0.75 8.89
CA GLU A 58 -3.13 1.16 10.19
C GLU A 58 -1.67 1.65 10.15
N LEU A 59 -1.21 2.16 9.00
CA LEU A 59 0.14 2.69 8.83
C LEU A 59 0.22 4.19 9.08
N ALA A 60 1.24 4.62 9.83
CA ALA A 60 1.52 6.00 10.19
C ALA A 60 2.22 6.75 9.04
N PHE A 61 1.41 7.36 8.17
CA PHE A 61 1.85 8.12 7.00
C PHE A 61 2.75 7.25 6.08
N PRO A 62 2.18 6.18 5.47
CA PRO A 62 2.90 5.28 4.57
C PRO A 62 3.38 6.05 3.34
N ASN A 63 4.67 5.96 3.03
CA ASN A 63 5.31 6.80 2.02
C ASN A 63 5.96 5.94 0.95
N GLY A 64 7.28 5.74 1.02
CA GLY A 64 7.99 4.84 0.10
C GLY A 64 7.58 3.38 0.30
N ILE A 65 7.47 2.64 -0.81
CA ILE A 65 7.09 1.22 -0.86
C ILE A 65 7.96 0.45 -1.86
N ALA A 66 8.44 -0.74 -1.48
CA ALA A 66 9.27 -1.56 -2.36
C ALA A 66 9.12 -3.06 -2.08
N ILE A 67 9.38 -3.89 -3.08
CA ILE A 67 9.46 -5.35 -2.94
C ILE A 67 10.92 -5.79 -2.80
N SER A 68 11.18 -6.82 -1.98
CA SER A 68 12.50 -7.44 -1.84
C SER A 68 12.95 -8.09 -3.14
N ASN A 69 14.27 -8.25 -3.31
CA ASN A 69 14.84 -8.80 -4.55
C ASN A 69 14.44 -10.27 -4.81
N ASP A 70 14.26 -11.04 -3.74
CA ASP A 70 13.75 -12.42 -3.77
C ASP A 70 12.21 -12.48 -3.83
N ARG A 71 11.52 -11.33 -3.88
CA ARG A 71 10.07 -11.18 -4.03
C ARG A 71 9.24 -11.82 -2.91
N SER A 72 9.82 -11.95 -1.72
CA SER A 72 9.18 -12.55 -0.55
C SER A 72 8.63 -11.53 0.45
N ASN A 73 9.05 -10.26 0.35
CA ASN A 73 8.67 -9.21 1.29
C ASN A 73 8.33 -7.89 0.57
N VAL A 74 7.31 -7.19 1.08
CA VAL A 74 7.02 -5.79 0.74
C VAL A 74 7.40 -4.92 1.93
N TYR A 75 8.27 -3.94 1.70
CA TYR A 75 8.66 -2.94 2.69
C TYR A 75 7.88 -1.65 2.48
N VAL A 76 7.36 -1.08 3.56
CA VAL A 76 6.70 0.24 3.55
C VAL A 76 7.34 1.12 4.61
N SER A 77 7.62 2.37 4.26
CA SER A 77 8.10 3.37 5.21
C SER A 77 6.94 4.09 5.89
N GLU A 78 6.93 4.10 7.22
CA GLU A 78 5.99 4.88 8.03
C GLU A 78 6.67 6.17 8.47
N SER A 79 6.45 7.26 7.72
CA SER A 79 7.18 8.52 7.94
C SER A 79 6.95 9.10 9.34
N ARG A 80 5.74 8.92 9.90
CA ARG A 80 5.41 9.44 11.23
C ARG A 80 5.78 8.51 12.38
N ALA A 81 5.96 7.22 12.11
CA ALA A 81 6.46 6.26 13.11
C ALA A 81 7.98 6.05 13.04
N GLN A 82 8.67 6.68 12.08
CA GLN A 82 10.13 6.62 11.91
C GLN A 82 10.65 5.17 11.79
N ARG A 83 9.91 4.31 11.09
CA ARG A 83 10.27 2.90 10.90
C ARG A 83 9.94 2.40 9.51
N LEU A 84 10.54 1.26 9.15
CA LEU A 84 10.10 0.42 8.04
C LEU A 84 9.31 -0.76 8.62
N VAL A 85 8.20 -1.10 7.97
CA VAL A 85 7.47 -2.34 8.20
C VAL A 85 7.65 -3.28 7.02
N SER A 86 7.63 -4.58 7.30
CA SER A 86 7.76 -5.64 6.29
C SER A 86 6.50 -6.49 6.29
N PHE A 87 6.03 -6.84 5.10
CA PHE A 87 4.89 -7.71 4.88
C PHE A 87 5.35 -8.91 4.05
N THR A 88 5.26 -10.11 4.62
CA THR A 88 5.64 -11.34 3.92
C THR A 88 4.55 -11.71 2.91
N ILE A 89 4.96 -12.00 1.68
CA ILE A 89 4.07 -12.43 0.60
C ILE A 89 4.46 -13.81 0.09
N ASP A 90 3.50 -14.53 -0.48
CA ASP A 90 3.76 -15.78 -1.19
C ASP A 90 4.33 -15.52 -2.60
N GLU A 91 4.65 -16.60 -3.30
CA GLU A 91 5.17 -16.55 -4.68
C GLU A 91 4.22 -15.88 -5.69
N ASN A 92 2.93 -15.81 -5.36
CA ASN A 92 1.90 -15.17 -6.15
C ASN A 92 1.60 -13.73 -5.69
N GLY A 93 2.38 -13.17 -4.76
CA GLY A 93 2.19 -11.81 -4.26
C GLY A 93 1.02 -11.66 -3.28
N TYR A 94 0.47 -12.75 -2.75
CA TYR A 94 -0.55 -12.67 -1.71
C TYR A 94 0.09 -12.53 -0.34
N LEU A 95 -0.46 -11.64 0.48
CA LEU A 95 -0.03 -11.42 1.85
C LEU A 95 -0.21 -12.70 2.67
N LEU A 96 0.86 -13.18 3.31
CA LEU A 96 0.86 -14.43 4.06
C LEU A 96 0.37 -14.28 5.50
N ASP A 97 0.53 -13.10 6.11
CA ASP A 97 0.00 -12.80 7.44
C ASP A 97 -0.34 -11.31 7.58
N GLN A 98 -1.48 -11.03 8.21
CA GLN A 98 -1.80 -9.74 8.83
C GLN A 98 -1.74 -9.95 10.35
N HIS A 99 -0.84 -9.25 11.04
CA HIS A 99 -0.87 -9.19 12.50
C HIS A 99 -1.79 -8.07 12.96
#